data_AF-A0A0Q7T5G4-F1
#
_entry.id   AF-A0A0Q7T5G4-F1
#
_cell.length_a   1.000
_cell.length_b   1.000
_cell.length_c   1.000
_cell.angle_alpha   90.00
_cell.angle_beta   90.00
_cell.angle_gamma   90.00
#
_symmetry.space_group_name_H-M   'P 1'
#
loop_
_entity.id
_entity.type
_entity.pdbx_description
1 polymer ?
#
loop_
_entity_poly.entity_id
_entity_poly.type
_entity_poly.pdbx_seq_one_letter_code
_entity_poly.pdbx_strand_id
1 'polypeptide(L)'
;MAKRAPVPVSPFGSQDYELLCENLVTLREAHIRSRDARPMRVGDVCTLSQDGEVYELVVTDFTDRGGDGWSVRCRVIDMHHR
;
A
#
# COMPACT_ATOMS: atom_id res chain seq x y z
N MET A 1 -23.20 13.01 10.74
CA MET A 1 -22.23 12.56 9.73
C MET A 1 -21.02 12.00 10.46
N ALA A 2 -20.87 10.67 10.55
CA ALA A 2 -19.74 10.07 11.24
C ALA A 2 -18.47 10.31 10.42
N LYS A 3 -17.51 11.07 10.97
CA LYS A 3 -16.13 11.10 10.46
C LYS A 3 -15.61 9.67 10.56
N ARG A 4 -15.55 8.99 9.42
CA ARG A 4 -15.09 7.62 9.30
C ARG A 4 -13.61 7.65 9.68
N ALA A 5 -13.31 7.24 10.91
CA ALA A 5 -11.94 7.13 11.40
C ALA A 5 -11.14 6.31 10.37
N PRO A 6 -9.90 6.70 10.05
CA PRO A 6 -9.03 5.86 9.23
C PRO A 6 -9.00 4.49 9.86
N VAL A 7 -9.45 3.47 9.12
CA VAL A 7 -9.32 2.09 9.58
C VAL A 7 -7.82 1.85 9.66
N PRO A 8 -7.27 1.38 10.79
CA PRO A 8 -5.86 1.01 10.84
C PRO A 8 -5.65 -0.08 9.80
N VAL A 9 -5.06 0.30 8.66
CA VAL A 9 -4.48 -0.66 7.73
C VAL A 9 -3.36 -1.30 8.52
N SER A 10 -3.46 -2.62 8.73
CA SER A 10 -2.43 -3.40 9.41
C SER A 10 -1.05 -2.95 8.94
N PRO A 11 -0.05 -2.82 9.84
CA PRO A 11 1.30 -2.47 9.45
C PRO A 11 1.75 -3.43 8.35
N PHE A 12 2.24 -2.88 7.24
CA PHE A 12 2.72 -3.66 6.11
C PHE A 12 3.76 -4.67 6.62
N GLY A 13 3.54 -5.95 6.31
CA GLY A 13 4.31 -7.07 6.87
C GLY A 13 3.47 -8.29 7.27
N SER A 14 2.14 -8.23 7.19
CA SER A 14 1.30 -9.44 7.27
C SER A 14 1.47 -10.28 6.00
N GLN A 15 1.57 -11.60 6.15
CA GLN A 15 2.00 -12.62 5.17
C GLN A 15 1.27 -12.63 3.80
N ASP A 16 0.25 -11.80 3.62
CA ASP A 16 -0.69 -11.90 2.51
C ASP A 16 -0.45 -10.87 1.40
N TYR A 17 0.52 -9.96 1.54
CA TYR A 17 0.82 -8.93 0.53
C TYR A 17 2.21 -9.12 -0.08
N GLU A 18 2.32 -8.89 -1.38
CA GLU A 18 3.58 -8.91 -2.11
C GLU A 18 3.84 -7.55 -2.77
N LEU A 19 5.08 -7.06 -2.63
CA LEU A 19 5.56 -5.85 -3.26
C LEU A 19 6.22 -6.21 -4.60
N LEU A 20 5.65 -5.74 -5.70
CA LEU A 20 6.08 -6.06 -7.07
C LEU A 20 7.11 -5.08 -7.63
N CYS A 21 7.16 -3.86 -7.08
CA CYS A 21 8.11 -2.84 -7.51
C CYS A 21 8.66 -2.12 -6.29
N GLU A 22 9.98 -2.24 -6.08
CA GLU A 22 10.71 -1.69 -4.94
C GLU A 22 11.43 -0.36 -5.27
N ASN A 23 11.15 0.26 -6.42
CA ASN A 23 11.73 1.56 -6.78
C ASN A 23 11.06 2.73 -6.02
N LEU A 24 10.78 2.54 -4.74
CA LEU A 24 10.18 3.53 -3.84
C LEU A 24 11.05 4.78 -3.72
N VAL A 25 12.37 4.61 -3.67
CA VAL A 25 13.33 5.71 -3.56
C VAL A 25 13.40 6.52 -4.85
N THR A 26 13.45 5.85 -6.00
CA THR A 26 13.73 6.50 -7.29
C THR A 26 12.46 6.97 -8.00
N LEU A 27 11.40 6.16 -7.99
CA LEU A 27 10.15 6.44 -8.69
C LEU A 27 9.06 7.00 -7.76
N ARG A 28 9.25 6.93 -6.44
CA ARG A 28 8.23 7.30 -5.45
C ARG A 28 6.90 6.58 -5.69
N GLU A 29 6.98 5.35 -6.17
CA GLU A 29 5.84 4.49 -6.49
C GLU A 29 6.06 3.09 -5.94
N ALA A 30 4.97 2.45 -5.55
CA ALA A 30 4.94 1.05 -5.14
C ALA A 30 3.81 0.33 -5.87
N HIS A 31 4.07 -0.92 -6.27
CA HIS A 31 3.03 -1.81 -6.78
C HIS A 31 2.83 -2.92 -5.78
N ILE A 32 1.66 -2.98 -5.16
CA ILE A 32 1.31 -3.98 -4.15
C ILE A 32 0.28 -4.92 -4.74
N ARG A 33 0.43 -6.22 -4.51
CA ARG A 33 -0.60 -7.21 -4.83
C ARG A 33 -0.93 -8.06 -3.61
N SER A 34 -2.12 -8.62 -3.61
CA SER A 34 -2.51 -9.65 -2.66
C SER A 34 -3.61 -10.51 -3.24
N ARG A 35 -3.66 -11.77 -2.81
CA ARG A 35 -4.77 -12.68 -3.08
C ARG A 35 -5.75 -12.77 -1.92
N ASP A 36 -5.21 -12.92 -0.72
CA ASP A 36 -5.98 -13.30 0.46
C ASP A 36 -6.32 -12.11 1.36
N ALA A 37 -5.61 -10.99 1.20
CA ALA A 37 -5.82 -9.83 2.03
C ALA A 37 -6.96 -8.96 1.53
N ARG A 38 -7.49 -8.15 2.46
CA ARG A 38 -8.58 -7.22 2.16
C ARG A 38 -8.11 -6.21 1.09
N PRO A 39 -8.89 -6.01 0.01
CA PRO A 39 -8.54 -5.03 -1.03
C PRO A 39 -8.46 -3.60 -0.49
N MET A 40 -7.37 -2.92 -0.81
CA MET A 40 -7.25 -1.47 -0.66
C MET A 40 -8.06 -0.75 -1.73
N ARG A 41 -8.48 0.49 -1.46
CA ARG A 41 -9.23 1.33 -2.39
C ARG A 41 -8.40 2.53 -2.82
N VAL A 42 -8.72 3.08 -3.99
CA VAL A 42 -8.14 4.36 -4.44
C VAL A 42 -8.42 5.45 -3.40
N GLY A 43 -7.37 6.17 -3.02
CA GLY A 43 -7.37 7.18 -1.96
C GLY A 43 -7.10 6.64 -0.56
N ASP A 44 -7.02 5.32 -0.35
CA ASP A 44 -6.55 4.79 0.92
C ASP A 44 -5.07 5.14 1.11
N VAL A 45 -4.71 5.48 2.34
CA VAL A 45 -3.33 5.76 2.75
C VAL A 45 -2.80 4.56 3.52
N CYS A 46 -1.59 4.14 3.20
CA CYS A 46 -0.91 3.02 3.84
C CYS A 46 0.57 3.32 4.12
N THR A 47 1.18 2.53 5.00
CA THR A 47 2.58 2.71 5.41
C THR A 47 3.40 1.48 5.05
N LEU A 48 4.57 1.69 4.45
CA LEU A 48 5.50 0.61 4.08
C LEU A 48 6.85 0.87 4.76
N SER A 49 7.38 -0.13 5.47
CA SER A 49 8.72 -0.05 6.06
C SER A 49 9.71 -0.81 5.20
N GLN A 50 10.78 -0.15 4.74
CA GLN A 50 11.84 -0.74 3.94
C GLN A 50 13.17 -0.04 4.22
N ASP A 51 14.26 -0.82 4.37
CA ASP A 51 15.63 -0.31 4.55
C ASP A 51 15.84 0.69 5.71
N GLY A 52 15.05 0.57 6.78
CA GLY A 52 15.10 1.49 7.93
C GLY A 52 14.24 2.75 7.76
N GLU A 53 13.63 2.93 6.59
CA GLU A 53 12.70 4.01 6.29
C GLU A 53 11.24 3.56 6.41
N VAL A 54 10.37 4.51 6.72
CA VAL A 54 8.91 4.35 6.67
C VAL A 54 8.35 5.29 5.61
N TYR A 55 7.71 4.72 4.60
CA TYR A 55 7.07 5.45 3.52
C TYR A 55 5.57 5.53 3.78
N GLU A 56 5.01 6.74 3.71
CA GLU A 56 3.57 6.93 3.60
C GLU A 56 3.18 6.94 2.13
N LEU A 57 2.18 6.15 1.79
CA LEU A 57 1.76 5.83 0.44
C LEU A 57 0.27 6.12 0.29
N VAL A 58 -0.14 6.70 -0.82
CA VAL A 58 -1.56 6.80 -1.21
C VAL A 58 -1.83 5.89 -2.39
N VAL A 59 -2.91 5.11 -2.35
CA VAL A 59 -3.36 4.29 -3.47
C VAL A 59 -3.89 5.19 -4.57
N THR A 60 -3.27 5.16 -5.74
CA THR A 60 -3.65 5.96 -6.91
C THR A 60 -4.43 5.15 -7.93
N ASP A 61 -4.24 3.84 -7.97
CA ASP A 61 -4.90 2.95 -8.92
C ASP A 61 -5.18 1.58 -8.31
N PHE A 62 -6.28 0.96 -8.74
CA PHE A 62 -6.71 -0.37 -8.31
C PHE A 62 -7.03 -1.24 -9.51
N THR A 63 -6.49 -2.46 -9.52
CA THR A 63 -6.75 -3.48 -10.52
C THR A 63 -7.30 -4.73 -9.83
N ASP A 64 -8.54 -5.06 -10.15
CA ASP A 64 -9.11 -6.37 -9.82
C ASP A 64 -8.52 -7.43 -10.76
N ARG A 65 -8.03 -8.54 -10.19
CA ARG A 65 -7.54 -9.70 -10.94
C ARG A 65 -8.43 -10.93 -10.75
N GLY A 66 -9.60 -10.78 -10.14
CA GLY A 66 -10.55 -11.86 -9.94
C GLY A 66 -9.99 -12.96 -9.04
N GLY A 67 -9.94 -14.21 -9.55
CA GLY A 67 -9.48 -15.37 -8.78
C GLY A 67 -8.00 -15.35 -8.36
N ASP A 68 -7.22 -14.46 -8.98
CA ASP A 68 -5.80 -14.22 -8.69
C ASP A 68 -5.58 -13.09 -7.68
N GLY A 69 -6.67 -12.50 -7.16
CA GLY A 69 -6.62 -11.43 -6.16
C GLY A 69 -6.75 -10.05 -6.77
N TRP A 70 -5.96 -9.11 -6.25
CA TRP A 70 -5.98 -7.72 -6.66
C TRP A 70 -4.57 -7.14 -6.65
N SER A 71 -4.40 -5.99 -7.31
CA SER A 71 -3.20 -5.17 -7.13
C SER A 71 -3.51 -3.69 -7.17
N VAL A 72 -2.65 -2.91 -6.53
CA VAL A 72 -2.75 -1.45 -6.50
C VAL A 72 -1.43 -0.81 -6.87
N ARG A 73 -1.53 0.38 -7.45
CA ARG A 73 -0.41 1.30 -7.51
C ARG A 73 -0.57 2.33 -6.43
N CYS A 74 0.54 2.60 -5.76
CA CYS A 74 0.63 3.59 -4.71
C CYS A 74 1.71 4.60 -5.06
N ARG A 75 1.53 5.83 -4.59
CA ARG A 75 2.51 6.90 -4.68
C ARG A 75 2.96 7.33 -3.29
N VAL A 76 4.26 7.53 -3.10
CA VAL A 76 4.83 8.04 -1.85
C VAL A 76 4.39 9.50 -1.68
N ILE A 77 3.75 9.78 -0.55
CA ILE A 77 3.34 11.13 -0.15
C ILE A 77 4.24 11.69 0.96
N ASP A 78 4.81 10.83 1.81
CA ASP A 78 5.77 11.22 2.84
C ASP A 78 6.80 10.10 3.11
N MET A 79 7.93 10.45 3.73
CA MET A 79 9.00 9.53 4.11
C MET A 79 9.58 9.94 5.46
N HIS A 80 9.71 8.98 6.36
CA HIS A 80 10.27 9.17 7.69
C HIS A 80 11.41 8.18 7.95
N HIS A 81 12.53 8.70 8.45
CA HIS A 81 13.55 7.88 9.07
C HIS A 81 13.00 7.32 10.38
N ARG A 82 13.12 6.00 10.58
CA ARG A 82 12.65 5.34 11.79
C ARG A 82 13.55 5.56 13.00
#